data_AF-A0A2M9EM63-F1
#
_entry.id   AF-A0A2M9EM63-F1
#
_cell.length_a   1.000
_cell.length_b   1.000
_cell.length_c   1.000
_cell.angle_alpha   90.00
_cell.angle_beta   90.00
_cell.angle_gamma   90.00
#
_symmetry.space_group_name_H-M   'P 1'
#
loop_
_entity.id
_entity.type
_entity.pdbx_description
1 polymer ?
#
loop_
_entity_poly.entity_id
_entity_poly.type
_entity_poly.pdbx_seq_one_letter_code
_entity_poly.pdbx_strand_id
1 'polypeptide(L)'
;MRLLVWIGVLLLWVGSAVHAQVPEVPQLRILGARDGLPSTALSVIEIDHAGFVWVGSADGLARYDGHGFRIWRHDPHAPDSLPNNYVQAMHVDSRDRLWVAVEFGGVAMFDEDRVGFVRLNNKTHPELGDSDVFAFASRGDTLWLGTSNAGVFQVTAKGNDPRQWRLQALAGLSSSTVLSMAADAHGGLWIGTRRGLLYWDGKQVRRIELPDQPNDGMIYSLLLENGRLWVGSSTGLFRREANGQWLRLPYSPMFERPNAVVSMARAADGTMWLGSQRRLWRVAADDAIPLPVIAGANTAYRAVLGLKIQADGGLWVGVSGAGLGFLRSDWRSAAELKRGEGEYGLASEMYRALIPSRKGGVWIAGVDGHIERVDAGGVAEYIDGKQHHQLLRHIKPMVIYEDRHQRLWLGDGRLGLLRLDAHKQLQRWHVESADNPLPSAGFLDLMTAGAADTLWISIQGYGLQ
;
A
#
# COMPACT_ATOMS: atom_id res chain seq x y z
N MET A 1 19.81 1.28 -52.27
CA MET A 1 18.41 1.51 -51.84
C MET A 1 17.73 0.28 -51.22
N ARG A 2 17.96 -0.96 -51.69
CA ARG A 2 17.37 -2.16 -51.08
C ARG A 2 17.92 -2.54 -49.70
N LEU A 3 19.18 -2.23 -49.37
CA LEU A 3 19.79 -2.60 -48.07
C LEU A 3 19.28 -1.74 -46.88
N LEU A 4 18.90 -0.49 -47.12
CA LEU A 4 18.38 0.42 -46.09
C LEU A 4 16.95 0.06 -45.64
N VAL A 5 16.16 -0.54 -46.54
CA VAL A 5 14.80 -1.01 -46.21
C VAL A 5 14.83 -2.22 -45.28
N TRP A 6 15.82 -3.12 -45.43
CA TRP A 6 15.97 -4.28 -44.54
C TRP A 6 16.45 -3.92 -43.15
N ILE A 7 17.30 -2.89 -43.00
CA ILE A 7 17.73 -2.39 -41.68
C ILE A 7 16.59 -1.64 -40.98
N GLY A 8 15.76 -0.89 -41.72
CA GLY A 8 14.57 -0.24 -41.18
C GLY A 8 13.50 -1.23 -40.69
N VAL A 9 13.33 -2.37 -41.38
CA VAL A 9 12.40 -3.44 -40.97
C VAL A 9 12.96 -4.28 -39.80
N LEU A 10 14.27 -4.49 -39.72
CA LEU A 10 14.91 -5.13 -38.56
C LEU A 10 14.89 -4.23 -37.31
N LEU A 11 15.03 -2.92 -37.44
CA LEU A 11 14.90 -1.98 -36.31
C LEU A 11 13.46 -1.81 -35.79
N LEU A 12 12.44 -2.14 -36.61
CA LEU A 12 11.05 -2.24 -36.17
C LEU A 12 10.72 -3.59 -35.50
N TRP A 13 11.61 -4.59 -35.63
CA TRP A 13 11.44 -5.93 -35.04
C TRP A 13 12.31 -6.15 -33.80
N VAL A 14 13.33 -5.32 -33.57
CA VAL A 14 14.02 -5.25 -32.28
C VAL A 14 13.16 -4.43 -31.31
N GLY A 15 12.17 -5.11 -30.74
CA GLY A 15 11.96 -4.96 -29.31
C GLY A 15 10.84 -4.04 -28.84
N SER A 16 9.74 -3.92 -29.58
CA SER A 16 8.42 -3.91 -28.92
C SER A 16 8.12 -5.31 -28.37
N ALA A 17 9.06 -5.88 -27.62
CA ALA A 17 8.71 -6.89 -26.66
C ALA A 17 7.92 -6.11 -25.61
N VAL A 18 6.61 -6.00 -25.82
CA VAL A 18 5.68 -5.82 -24.72
C VAL A 18 5.85 -7.08 -23.90
N HIS A 19 6.90 -7.12 -23.07
CA HIS A 19 6.99 -8.09 -22.03
C HIS A 19 5.71 -7.91 -21.24
N ALA A 20 4.93 -8.98 -21.14
CA ALA A 20 3.78 -9.01 -20.25
C ALA A 20 4.31 -8.64 -18.86
N GLN A 21 4.12 -7.38 -18.47
CA GLN A 21 4.46 -6.94 -17.14
C GLN A 21 3.51 -7.65 -16.19
N VAL A 22 4.05 -8.15 -15.09
CA VAL A 22 3.24 -8.71 -14.02
C VAL A 22 2.28 -7.61 -13.56
N PRO A 23 0.96 -7.88 -13.52
CA PRO A 23 -0.02 -6.95 -12.97
C PRO A 23 0.44 -6.39 -11.62
N GLU A 24 0.44 -5.08 -11.47
CA GLU A 24 0.86 -4.44 -10.23
C GLU A 24 -0.26 -4.52 -9.19
N VAL A 25 -0.38 -5.68 -8.54
CA VAL A 25 -1.40 -5.96 -7.50
C VAL A 25 -0.70 -6.12 -6.13
N PRO A 26 -0.53 -5.05 -5.34
CA PRO A 26 0.15 -5.14 -4.05
C PRO A 26 -0.66 -5.98 -3.06
N GLN A 27 -0.02 -6.97 -2.45
CA GLN A 27 -0.62 -7.86 -1.44
C GLN A 27 0.10 -7.69 -0.10
N LEU A 28 -0.61 -7.19 0.91
CA LEU A 28 -0.08 -7.09 2.27
C LEU A 28 -0.25 -8.42 3.01
N ARG A 29 0.82 -8.88 3.64
CA ARG A 29 0.71 -9.86 4.74
C ARG A 29 0.33 -9.11 6.00
N ILE A 30 -0.81 -9.44 6.61
CA ILE A 30 -1.26 -8.81 7.85
C ILE A 30 -0.79 -9.63 9.05
N LEU A 31 -0.11 -8.97 9.99
CA LEU A 31 0.24 -9.46 11.30
C LEU A 31 -0.70 -8.84 12.34
N GLY A 32 -1.35 -9.66 13.16
CA GLY A 32 -2.35 -9.24 14.13
C GLY A 32 -2.18 -9.91 15.50
N ALA A 33 -3.27 -9.97 16.27
CA ALA A 33 -3.25 -10.51 17.63
C ALA A 33 -2.77 -11.97 17.70
N ARG A 34 -3.05 -12.76 16.66
CA ARG A 34 -2.59 -14.16 16.55
C ARG A 34 -1.07 -14.28 16.42
N ASP A 35 -0.43 -13.24 15.90
CA ASP A 35 1.02 -13.17 15.73
C ASP A 35 1.72 -12.55 16.96
N GLY A 36 0.95 -12.04 17.93
CA GLY A 36 1.45 -11.41 19.16
C GLY A 36 1.33 -9.89 19.20
N LEU A 37 0.67 -9.24 18.23
CA LEU A 37 0.43 -7.80 18.26
C LEU A 37 -0.55 -7.43 19.39
N PRO A 38 -0.24 -6.46 20.29
CA PRO A 38 -1.08 -6.17 21.45
C PRO A 38 -2.43 -5.54 21.10
N SER A 39 -2.49 -4.75 20.03
CA SER A 39 -3.70 -4.09 19.56
C SER A 39 -3.62 -3.85 18.05
N THR A 40 -4.76 -3.92 17.36
CA THR A 40 -4.86 -3.60 15.92
C THR A 40 -5.14 -2.11 15.67
N ALA A 41 -5.38 -1.32 16.72
CA ALA A 41 -5.46 0.13 16.64
C ALA A 41 -4.05 0.73 16.65
N LEU A 42 -3.42 0.74 15.48
CA LEU A 42 -2.05 1.22 15.29
C LEU A 42 -2.03 2.71 14.96
N SER A 43 -1.13 3.45 15.61
CA SER A 43 -0.99 4.91 15.45
C SER A 43 0.27 5.30 14.68
N VAL A 44 1.37 4.59 14.87
CA VAL A 44 2.69 4.94 14.32
C VAL A 44 3.57 3.72 14.14
N ILE A 45 4.45 3.77 13.13
CA ILE A 45 5.48 2.75 12.87
C ILE A 45 6.83 3.47 12.77
N GLU A 46 7.85 2.90 13.37
CA GLU A 46 9.25 3.31 13.19
C GLU A 46 10.13 2.09 12.91
N ILE A 47 11.29 2.31 12.32
CA ILE A 47 12.30 1.28 12.07
C ILE A 47 13.59 1.76 12.71
N ASP A 48 14.18 0.95 13.59
CA ASP A 48 15.45 1.28 14.23
C ASP A 48 16.65 0.99 13.30
N HIS A 49 17.85 1.41 13.69
CA HIS A 49 19.05 1.23 12.85
C HIS A 49 19.43 -0.24 12.65
N ALA A 50 18.98 -1.15 13.52
CA ALA A 50 19.13 -2.58 13.36
C ALA A 50 18.09 -3.20 12.40
N GLY A 51 17.10 -2.43 11.96
CA GLY A 51 16.03 -2.87 11.06
C GLY A 51 14.82 -3.48 11.77
N PHE A 52 14.74 -3.41 13.10
CA PHE A 52 13.57 -3.86 13.83
C PHE A 52 12.42 -2.87 13.67
N VAL A 53 11.21 -3.43 13.57
CA VAL A 53 10.00 -2.63 13.34
C VAL A 53 9.34 -2.36 14.69
N TRP A 54 9.24 -1.09 15.04
CA TRP A 54 8.55 -0.62 16.22
C TRP A 54 7.16 -0.15 15.84
N VAL A 55 6.18 -0.51 16.66
CA VAL A 55 4.77 -0.20 16.44
C VAL A 55 4.16 0.39 17.70
N GLY A 56 3.64 1.61 17.57
CA GLY A 56 2.79 2.23 18.57
C GLY A 56 1.35 1.79 18.38
N SER A 57 0.69 1.41 19.47
CA SER A 57 -0.71 0.99 19.46
C SER A 57 -1.49 1.62 20.60
N ALA A 58 -2.83 1.45 20.57
CA ALA A 58 -3.70 1.85 21.67
C ALA A 58 -3.48 1.04 22.96
N ASP A 59 -2.77 -0.10 22.91
CA ASP A 59 -2.50 -0.95 24.07
C ASP A 59 -1.01 -1.31 24.22
N GLY A 60 -0.15 -0.30 24.07
CA GLY A 60 1.28 -0.39 24.34
C GLY A 60 2.17 -0.31 23.10
N LEU A 61 3.46 -0.44 23.36
CA LEU A 61 4.54 -0.46 22.37
C LEU A 61 4.88 -1.90 22.01
N ALA A 62 5.07 -2.19 20.73
CA ALA A 62 5.53 -3.49 20.27
C ALA A 62 6.77 -3.35 19.36
N ARG A 63 7.68 -4.33 19.44
CA ARG A 63 8.80 -4.48 18.51
C ARG A 63 8.70 -5.83 17.83
N TYR A 64 8.72 -5.82 16.50
CA TYR A 64 8.75 -7.02 15.67
C TYR A 64 10.18 -7.29 15.20
N ASP A 65 10.64 -8.52 15.40
CA ASP A 65 12.00 -8.95 15.04
C ASP A 65 12.09 -9.80 13.75
N GLY A 66 10.98 -9.92 13.01
CA GLY A 66 10.86 -10.82 11.86
C GLY A 66 10.26 -12.18 12.22
N HIS A 67 10.24 -12.55 13.50
CA HIS A 67 9.67 -13.81 14.00
C HIS A 67 8.48 -13.57 14.93
N GLY A 68 8.60 -12.65 15.89
CA GLY A 68 7.56 -12.39 16.88
C GLY A 68 7.61 -10.98 17.44
N PHE A 69 6.66 -10.68 18.34
CA PHE A 69 6.56 -9.38 19.00
C PHE A 69 7.09 -9.45 20.43
N ARG A 70 7.89 -8.45 20.81
CA ARG A 70 8.13 -8.07 22.20
C ARG A 70 7.26 -6.86 22.53
N ILE A 71 6.60 -6.87 23.70
CA ILE A 71 5.59 -5.88 24.08
C ILE A 71 6.03 -5.16 25.36
N TRP A 72 5.83 -3.84 25.39
CA TRP A 72 5.96 -3.00 26.58
C TRP A 72 4.63 -2.31 26.86
N ARG A 73 4.16 -2.45 28.10
CA ARG A 73 2.94 -1.83 28.61
C ARG A 73 3.23 -1.04 29.88
N HIS A 74 2.26 -0.23 30.26
CA HIS A 74 2.21 0.43 31.55
C HIS A 74 1.99 -0.59 32.66
N ASP A 75 2.85 -0.52 33.68
CA ASP A 75 2.69 -1.23 34.94
C ASP A 75 2.82 -0.20 36.09
N PRO A 76 1.76 0.02 36.89
CA PRO A 76 1.79 0.97 38.00
C PRO A 76 2.76 0.57 39.12
N HIS A 77 3.23 -0.69 39.15
CA HIS A 77 4.18 -1.19 40.12
C HIS A 77 5.63 -1.21 39.61
N ALA A 78 5.85 -0.98 38.31
CA ALA A 78 7.18 -0.92 37.70
C ALA A 78 7.46 0.50 37.15
N PRO A 79 8.22 1.34 37.87
CA PRO A 79 8.44 2.75 37.50
C PRO A 79 9.24 2.92 36.20
N ASP A 80 9.93 1.88 35.75
CA ASP A 80 10.68 1.78 34.50
C ASP A 80 9.85 1.25 33.32
N SER A 81 8.58 0.91 33.54
CA SER A 81 7.62 0.53 32.48
C SER A 81 7.17 1.73 31.64
N LEU A 82 6.33 1.48 30.62
CA LEU A 82 5.78 2.54 29.78
C LEU A 82 4.88 3.47 30.64
N PRO A 83 4.90 4.81 30.45
CA PRO A 83 4.09 5.69 31.29
C PRO A 83 2.58 5.56 31.08
N ASN A 84 2.14 5.20 29.88
CA ASN A 84 0.75 4.92 29.49
C ASN A 84 0.76 4.00 28.25
N ASN A 85 -0.30 3.22 28.02
CA ASN A 85 -0.39 2.28 26.91
C ASN A 85 -0.68 2.96 25.56
N TYR A 86 -1.40 4.08 25.53
CA TYR A 86 -1.78 4.70 24.27
C TYR A 86 -0.59 5.44 23.66
N VAL A 87 0.12 4.79 22.74
CA VAL A 87 1.25 5.39 22.02
C VAL A 87 0.72 6.29 20.91
N GLN A 88 1.12 7.55 20.87
CA GLN A 88 0.63 8.53 19.91
C GLN A 88 1.62 8.81 18.77
N ALA A 89 2.90 8.91 19.10
CA ALA A 89 3.97 9.20 18.16
C ALA A 89 5.26 8.51 18.60
N MET A 90 6.14 8.23 17.65
CA MET A 90 7.45 7.65 17.90
C MET A 90 8.49 8.28 16.98
N HIS A 91 9.75 8.19 17.38
CA HIS A 91 10.89 8.63 16.57
C HIS A 91 12.15 7.88 16.97
N VAL A 92 12.92 7.42 15.99
CA VAL A 92 14.28 6.92 16.20
C VAL A 92 15.24 8.05 15.83
N ASP A 93 16.06 8.48 16.81
CA ASP A 93 17.03 9.54 16.57
C ASP A 93 18.36 9.04 15.99
N SER A 94 19.27 9.96 15.69
CA SER A 94 20.58 9.66 15.09
C SER A 94 21.50 8.80 15.96
N ARG A 95 21.20 8.65 17.25
CA ARG A 95 21.91 7.78 18.20
C ARG A 95 21.18 6.46 18.43
N ASP A 96 20.26 6.11 17.54
CA ASP A 96 19.39 4.95 17.62
C ASP A 96 18.56 4.89 18.92
N ARG A 97 18.25 6.04 19.53
CA ARG A 97 17.35 6.08 20.70
C ARG A 97 15.91 6.14 20.22
N LEU A 98 15.06 5.34 20.82
CA LEU A 98 13.63 5.32 20.53
C LEU A 98 12.88 6.27 21.48
N TRP A 99 12.30 7.33 20.92
CA TRP A 99 11.44 8.27 21.63
C TRP A 99 9.99 7.87 21.40
N VAL A 100 9.23 7.72 22.49
CA VAL A 100 7.85 7.23 22.47
C VAL A 100 6.98 8.24 23.20
N ALA A 101 6.09 8.93 22.48
CA ALA A 101 5.08 9.78 23.09
C ALA A 101 3.84 8.95 23.43
N VAL A 102 3.34 9.11 24.66
CA VAL A 102 2.16 8.40 25.16
C VAL A 102 1.14 9.39 25.72
N GLU A 103 -0.14 9.07 25.55
CA GLU A 103 -1.25 9.95 25.94
C GLU A 103 -1.19 10.35 27.41
N PHE A 104 -1.21 11.66 27.68
CA PHE A 104 -1.08 12.33 28.96
C PHE A 104 0.13 11.93 29.82
N GLY A 105 1.04 11.10 29.30
CA GLY A 105 2.19 10.56 30.02
C GLY A 105 3.52 11.21 29.65
N GLY A 106 3.53 12.06 28.62
CA GLY A 106 4.74 12.68 28.10
C GLY A 106 5.49 11.78 27.12
N VAL A 107 6.81 11.87 27.16
CA VAL A 107 7.71 11.09 26.32
C VAL A 107 8.48 10.10 27.19
N ALA A 108 8.59 8.87 26.71
CA ALA A 108 9.45 7.82 27.24
C ALA A 108 10.55 7.53 26.21
N MET A 109 11.80 7.70 26.61
CA MET A 109 12.96 7.45 25.75
C MET A 109 13.61 6.12 26.15
N PHE A 110 13.82 5.25 25.16
CA PHE A 110 14.58 4.01 25.25
C PHE A 110 15.97 4.23 24.66
N ASP A 111 16.99 4.02 25.47
CA ASP A 111 18.39 4.12 25.04
C ASP A 111 18.74 2.96 24.07
N GLU A 112 19.90 3.01 23.43
CA GLU A 112 20.41 1.98 22.51
C GLU A 112 20.33 0.57 23.13
N ASP A 113 20.60 0.45 24.43
CA ASP A 113 20.60 -0.82 25.17
C ASP A 113 19.19 -1.39 25.44
N ARG A 114 18.14 -0.59 25.26
CA ARG A 114 16.72 -0.93 25.46
C ARG A 114 16.42 -1.50 26.86
N VAL A 115 17.15 -1.06 27.90
CA VAL A 115 17.02 -1.62 29.26
C VAL A 115 15.90 -0.97 30.08
N GLY A 116 15.58 0.31 29.83
CA GLY A 116 14.52 1.01 30.56
C GLY A 116 14.18 2.38 29.99
N PHE A 117 13.01 2.93 30.39
CA PHE A 117 12.54 4.22 29.91
C PHE A 117 13.04 5.37 30.78
N VAL A 118 13.55 6.41 30.13
CA VAL A 118 13.77 7.71 30.75
C VAL A 118 12.62 8.63 30.36
N ARG A 119 11.97 9.25 31.36
CA ARG A 119 10.69 9.96 31.17
C ARG A 119 10.88 11.48 31.12
N LEU A 120 10.13 12.11 30.23
CA LEU A 120 10.02 13.56 30.06
C LEU A 120 8.53 13.95 30.09
N ASN A 121 8.09 14.70 31.10
CA ASN A 121 6.69 15.09 31.29
C ASN A 121 6.55 16.40 32.06
N ASN A 122 5.33 16.90 32.22
CA ASN A 122 5.03 18.16 32.91
C ASN A 122 5.34 18.18 34.42
N LYS A 123 5.56 17.03 35.07
CA LYS A 123 5.99 17.00 36.47
C LYS A 123 7.43 17.47 36.63
N THR A 124 8.27 17.16 35.64
CA THR A 124 9.70 17.55 35.62
C THR A 124 9.95 18.77 34.74
N HIS A 125 9.10 19.00 33.75
CA HIS A 125 9.18 20.07 32.76
C HIS A 125 7.80 20.72 32.57
N PRO A 126 7.34 21.55 33.53
CA PRO A 126 6.01 22.16 33.51
C PRO A 126 5.67 22.92 32.21
N GLU A 127 6.68 23.37 31.48
CA GLU A 127 6.55 24.02 30.18
C GLU A 127 5.87 23.14 29.12
N LEU A 128 5.83 21.81 29.26
CA LEU A 128 5.15 20.88 28.35
C LEU A 128 3.62 20.94 28.43
N GLY A 129 3.03 21.72 29.34
CA GLY A 129 1.58 21.85 29.46
C GLY A 129 0.92 20.53 29.88
N ASP A 130 0.07 19.96 29.01
CA ASP A 130 -0.60 18.67 29.26
C ASP A 130 0.30 17.44 29.02
N SER A 131 1.53 17.65 28.54
CA SER A 131 2.50 16.61 28.16
C SER A 131 2.12 15.79 26.91
N ASP A 132 1.06 16.11 26.19
CA ASP A 132 0.73 15.40 24.95
C ASP A 132 1.67 15.82 23.83
N VAL A 133 2.36 14.85 23.25
CA VAL A 133 3.29 15.02 22.13
C VAL A 133 2.76 14.23 20.93
N PHE A 134 2.47 14.92 19.83
CA PHE A 134 1.91 14.32 18.62
C PHE A 134 2.92 14.20 17.47
N ALA A 135 4.04 14.91 17.54
CA ALA A 135 5.02 14.92 16.47
C ALA A 135 6.44 15.00 17.02
N PHE A 136 7.35 14.34 16.30
CA PHE A 136 8.79 14.45 16.48
C PHE A 136 9.43 14.87 15.16
N ALA A 137 10.58 15.51 15.26
CA ALA A 137 11.51 15.68 14.14
C ALA A 137 12.93 15.71 14.70
N SER A 138 13.92 15.24 13.95
CA SER A 138 15.32 15.35 14.36
C SER A 138 16.23 15.72 13.19
N ARG A 139 17.35 16.38 13.51
CA ARG A 139 18.45 16.61 12.58
C ARG A 139 19.77 16.54 13.34
N GLY A 140 20.63 15.60 12.96
CA GLY A 140 21.82 15.29 13.73
C GLY A 140 21.43 14.99 15.18
N ASP A 141 22.05 15.70 16.13
CA ASP A 141 21.77 15.55 17.56
C ASP A 141 20.59 16.39 18.06
N THR A 142 19.99 17.22 17.21
CA THR A 142 18.84 18.05 17.60
C THR A 142 17.55 17.26 17.45
N LEU A 143 16.73 17.25 18.49
CA LEU A 143 15.38 16.72 18.48
C LEU A 143 14.38 17.85 18.78
N TRP A 144 13.23 17.82 18.10
CA TRP A 144 12.09 18.69 18.38
C TRP A 144 10.86 17.87 18.73
N LEU A 145 10.08 18.38 19.69
CA LEU A 145 8.79 17.84 20.13
C LEU A 145 7.69 18.80 19.73
N GLY A 146 6.66 18.30 19.04
CA GLY A 146 5.43 19.01 18.72
C GLY A 146 4.34 18.59 19.67
N THR A 147 3.79 19.54 20.43
CA THR A 147 2.81 19.27 21.49
C THR A 147 1.37 19.57 21.07
N SER A 148 0.42 19.08 21.86
CA SER A 148 -1.01 19.34 21.67
C SER A 148 -1.39 20.81 21.86
N ASN A 149 -0.76 21.52 22.81
CA ASN A 149 -1.20 22.84 23.27
C ASN A 149 -0.07 23.82 23.65
N ALA A 150 1.17 23.34 23.81
CA ALA A 150 2.30 24.14 24.28
C ALA A 150 3.27 24.56 23.15
N GLY A 151 2.97 24.20 21.90
CA GLY A 151 3.79 24.52 20.72
C GLY A 151 4.92 23.52 20.48
N VAL A 152 6.09 24.02 20.07
CA VAL A 152 7.26 23.19 19.72
C VAL A 152 8.40 23.43 20.70
N PHE A 153 9.05 22.34 21.14
CA PHE A 153 10.21 22.38 22.02
C PHE A 153 11.42 21.73 21.37
N GLN A 154 12.56 22.40 21.41
CA GLN A 154 13.84 21.77 21.13
C GLN A 154 14.34 21.04 22.39
N VAL A 155 14.79 19.80 22.21
CA VAL A 155 15.33 18.94 23.28
C VAL A 155 16.85 18.93 23.16
N THR A 156 17.52 19.24 24.27
CA THR A 156 18.99 19.20 24.39
C THR A 156 19.38 18.44 25.65
N ALA A 157 20.57 17.82 25.67
CA ALA A 157 21.07 17.19 26.89
C ALA A 157 21.36 18.26 27.96
N LYS A 158 21.05 17.96 29.22
CA LYS A 158 21.29 18.82 30.37
C LYS A 158 22.55 18.35 31.10
N GLY A 159 23.64 19.07 30.90
CA GLY A 159 24.94 18.70 31.46
C GLY A 159 25.54 17.48 30.76
N ASN A 160 26.30 16.67 31.50
CA ASN A 160 26.99 15.50 30.95
C ASN A 160 26.17 14.21 31.02
N ASP A 161 25.00 14.23 31.67
CA ASP A 161 24.12 13.06 31.76
C ASP A 161 23.19 13.00 30.53
N PRO A 162 23.34 12.01 29.63
CA PRO A 162 22.52 11.91 28.42
C PRO A 162 21.04 11.58 28.71
N ARG A 163 20.73 11.22 29.96
CA ARG A 163 19.37 10.91 30.46
C ARG A 163 18.68 12.13 31.07
N GLN A 164 19.34 13.28 31.16
CA GLN A 164 18.70 14.54 31.54
C GLN A 164 18.59 15.46 30.35
N TRP A 165 17.45 16.12 30.20
CA TRP A 165 17.20 17.01 29.08
C TRP A 165 16.77 18.39 29.55
N ARG A 166 16.97 19.35 28.66
CA ARG A 166 16.46 20.71 28.75
C ARG A 166 15.56 20.95 27.55
N LEU A 167 14.41 21.54 27.81
CA LEU A 167 13.49 21.97 26.78
C LEU A 167 13.63 23.47 26.54
N GLN A 168 13.63 23.83 25.27
CA GLN A 168 13.60 25.22 24.84
C GLN A 168 12.40 25.42 23.92
N ALA A 169 11.40 26.19 24.36
CA ALA A 169 10.25 26.53 23.56
C ALA A 169 10.67 27.39 22.35
N LEU A 170 10.13 27.09 21.19
CA LEU A 170 10.25 27.97 20.02
C LEU A 170 9.21 29.09 20.15
N ALA A 171 9.68 30.34 20.14
CA ALA A 171 8.82 31.51 20.27
C ALA A 171 7.82 31.63 19.10
N GLY A 172 6.61 32.14 19.38
CA GLY A 172 5.58 32.38 18.37
C GLY A 172 4.71 31.18 18.00
N LEU A 173 4.84 30.05 18.73
CA LEU A 173 4.09 28.80 18.48
C LEU A 173 3.14 28.38 19.62
N SER A 174 3.06 29.17 20.69
CA SER A 174 2.13 28.92 21.80
C SER A 174 0.69 28.97 21.31
N SER A 175 -0.13 27.94 21.58
CA SER A 175 -1.58 27.79 21.30
C SER A 175 -2.03 26.95 20.09
N SER A 176 -1.14 26.53 19.17
CA SER A 176 -1.56 25.68 18.04
C SER A 176 -1.08 24.24 18.19
N THR A 177 -2.01 23.29 18.13
CA THR A 177 -1.71 21.85 18.10
C THR A 177 -0.81 21.52 16.92
N VAL A 178 0.37 20.98 17.22
CA VAL A 178 1.33 20.50 16.22
C VAL A 178 0.98 19.06 15.88
N LEU A 179 0.83 18.76 14.59
CA LEU A 179 0.38 17.44 14.11
C LEU A 179 1.48 16.70 13.35
N SER A 180 2.39 17.42 12.71
CA SER A 180 3.49 16.86 11.94
C SER A 180 4.65 17.85 11.88
N MET A 181 5.88 17.34 11.74
CA MET A 181 7.07 18.15 11.61
C MET A 181 8.06 17.51 10.64
N ALA A 182 8.84 18.33 9.95
CA ALA A 182 9.93 17.87 9.11
C ALA A 182 11.11 18.85 9.19
N ALA A 183 12.25 18.39 9.69
CA ALA A 183 13.47 19.19 9.75
C ALA A 183 14.11 19.26 8.35
N ASP A 184 14.58 20.44 7.95
CA ASP A 184 15.28 20.61 6.68
C ASP A 184 16.81 20.53 6.81
N ALA A 185 17.49 20.43 5.67
CA ALA A 185 18.94 20.34 5.61
C ALA A 185 19.65 21.61 6.12
N HIS A 186 19.02 22.78 6.06
CA HIS A 186 19.57 24.07 6.45
C HIS A 186 19.35 24.42 7.93
N GLY A 187 18.53 23.65 8.63
CA GLY A 187 18.26 23.79 10.06
C GLY A 187 16.98 24.50 10.39
N GLY A 188 16.15 24.73 9.38
CA GLY A 188 14.77 25.08 9.57
C GLY A 188 13.91 23.86 9.89
N LEU A 189 12.68 24.15 10.26
CA LEU A 189 11.68 23.17 10.65
C LEU A 189 10.34 23.54 10.01
N TRP A 190 9.80 22.63 9.20
CA TRP A 190 8.43 22.68 8.73
C TRP A 190 7.51 22.12 9.80
N ILE A 191 6.44 22.84 10.11
CA ILE A 191 5.55 22.54 11.23
C ILE A 191 4.11 22.55 10.71
N GLY A 192 3.50 21.38 10.65
CA GLY A 192 2.10 21.20 10.33
C GLY A 192 1.25 21.35 11.58
N THR A 193 0.27 22.25 11.56
CA THR A 193 -0.60 22.52 12.70
C THR A 193 -2.07 22.33 12.36
N ARG A 194 -2.94 22.37 13.38
CA ARG A 194 -4.40 22.49 13.17
C ARG A 194 -4.83 23.80 12.49
N ARG A 195 -3.93 24.78 12.32
CA ARG A 195 -4.21 26.10 11.74
C ARG A 195 -3.26 26.45 10.59
N GLY A 196 -2.85 25.45 9.81
CA GLY A 196 -2.01 25.64 8.63
C GLY A 196 -0.53 25.29 8.83
N LEU A 197 0.25 25.59 7.80
CA LEU A 197 1.67 25.28 7.72
C LEU A 197 2.50 26.46 8.23
N LEU A 198 3.46 26.15 9.09
CA LEU A 198 4.44 27.11 9.59
C LEU A 198 5.85 26.65 9.20
N TYR A 199 6.77 27.61 9.11
CA TYR A 199 8.19 27.36 8.91
C TYR A 199 9.00 28.15 9.94
N TRP A 200 9.86 27.47 10.66
CA TRP A 200 10.86 28.07 11.53
C TRP A 200 12.21 28.11 10.81
N ASP A 201 12.85 29.28 10.72
CA ASP A 201 14.11 29.49 10.00
C ASP A 201 15.37 29.40 10.88
N GLY A 202 15.22 28.91 12.11
CA GLY A 202 16.27 28.93 13.13
C GLY A 202 16.17 30.11 14.10
N LYS A 203 15.37 31.14 13.76
CA LYS A 203 15.21 32.35 14.59
C LYS A 203 13.74 32.69 14.82
N GLN A 204 12.96 32.72 13.76
CA GLN A 204 11.57 33.16 13.77
C GLN A 204 10.68 32.15 13.06
N VAL A 205 9.39 32.21 13.41
CA VAL A 205 8.35 31.38 12.82
C VAL A 205 7.54 32.25 11.88
N ARG A 206 7.30 31.75 10.66
CA ARG A 206 6.42 32.39 9.69
C ARG A 206 5.35 31.43 9.23
N ARG A 207 4.16 31.97 8.98
CA ARG A 207 3.07 31.25 8.33
C ARG A 207 3.36 31.08 6.85
N ILE A 208 3.02 29.92 6.32
CA ILE A 208 3.18 29.60 4.90
C ILE A 208 1.80 29.45 4.29
N GLU A 209 1.54 30.24 3.26
CA GLU A 209 0.30 30.18 2.51
C GLU A 209 0.40 29.08 1.45
N LEU A 210 -0.60 28.21 1.43
CA LEU A 210 -0.72 27.17 0.41
C LEU A 210 -1.57 27.72 -0.75
N PRO A 211 -1.27 27.33 -2.00
CA PRO A 211 -2.00 27.81 -3.17
C PRO A 211 -3.48 27.43 -3.10
N ASP A 212 -4.33 28.33 -3.57
CA ASP A 212 -5.79 28.16 -3.69
C ASP A 212 -6.50 27.77 -2.37
N GLN A 213 -6.00 28.26 -1.22
CA GLN A 213 -6.59 27.99 0.09
C GLN A 213 -6.82 29.24 0.95
N PRO A 214 -7.91 29.28 1.73
CA PRO A 214 -7.99 30.13 2.91
C PRO A 214 -6.96 29.67 3.94
N ASN A 215 -6.25 30.63 4.53
CA ASN A 215 -5.28 30.44 5.61
C ASN A 215 -5.96 29.88 6.87
N ASP A 216 -6.22 28.56 6.98
CA ASP A 216 -6.57 27.84 8.24
C ASP A 216 -6.74 26.30 8.11
N GLY A 217 -6.39 25.67 6.97
CA GLY A 217 -6.50 24.21 6.81
C GLY A 217 -5.59 23.41 7.76
N MET A 218 -6.07 22.28 8.29
CA MET A 218 -5.23 21.41 9.14
C MET A 218 -4.17 20.70 8.29
N ILE A 219 -2.92 20.70 8.76
CA ILE A 219 -1.83 19.97 8.12
C ILE A 219 -1.59 18.67 8.88
N TYR A 220 -1.93 17.55 8.24
CA TYR A 220 -1.85 16.23 8.84
C TYR A 220 -0.47 15.60 8.71
N SER A 221 0.18 15.74 7.55
CA SER A 221 1.42 15.05 7.26
C SER A 221 2.38 15.90 6.43
N LEU A 222 3.67 15.69 6.68
CA LEU A 222 4.78 16.33 5.98
C LEU A 222 5.79 15.26 5.60
N LEU A 223 6.27 15.31 4.35
CA LEU A 223 7.37 14.46 3.88
C LEU A 223 8.36 15.35 3.11
N LEU A 224 9.56 15.52 3.66
CA LEU A 224 10.64 16.27 3.02
C LEU A 224 11.65 15.31 2.39
N GLU A 225 11.87 15.44 1.10
CA GLU A 225 12.79 14.60 0.34
C GLU A 225 13.49 15.44 -0.74
N ASN A 226 14.82 15.42 -0.77
CA ASN A 226 15.62 16.09 -1.81
C ASN A 226 15.23 17.57 -2.02
N GLY A 227 14.90 18.28 -0.93
CA GLY A 227 14.45 19.68 -0.95
C GLY A 227 13.00 19.90 -1.41
N ARG A 228 12.28 18.84 -1.81
CA ARG A 228 10.84 18.87 -2.08
C ARG A 228 10.05 18.54 -0.82
N LEU A 229 9.03 19.33 -0.53
CA LEU A 229 8.15 19.10 0.62
C LEU A 229 6.77 18.70 0.12
N TRP A 230 6.31 17.53 0.51
CA TRP A 230 4.94 17.07 0.32
C TRP A 230 4.13 17.38 1.57
N VAL A 231 2.92 17.88 1.38
CA VAL A 231 2.04 18.36 2.45
C VAL A 231 0.65 17.75 2.29
N GLY A 232 0.26 16.93 3.26
CA GLY A 232 -1.10 16.42 3.42
C GLY A 232 -1.93 17.36 4.27
N SER A 233 -2.94 17.97 3.67
CA SER A 233 -3.82 18.96 4.30
C SER A 233 -5.27 18.48 4.34
N SER A 234 -6.11 19.09 5.18
CA SER A 234 -7.57 18.92 5.17
C SER A 234 -8.23 19.31 3.84
N THR A 235 -7.50 20.04 3.00
CA THR A 235 -7.91 20.61 1.71
C THR A 235 -7.18 19.97 0.52
N GLY A 236 -6.50 18.84 0.76
CA GLY A 236 -5.87 18.04 -0.27
C GLY A 236 -4.35 17.96 -0.15
N LEU A 237 -3.68 17.75 -1.28
CA LEU A 237 -2.24 17.52 -1.34
C LEU A 237 -1.50 18.63 -2.07
N PHE A 238 -0.41 19.07 -1.46
CA PHE A 238 0.44 20.14 -1.97
C PHE A 238 1.88 19.68 -2.03
N ARG A 239 2.64 20.27 -2.94
CA ARG A 239 4.07 20.04 -3.06
C ARG A 239 4.78 21.37 -3.20
N ARG A 240 5.83 21.56 -2.42
CA ARG A 240 6.84 22.60 -2.65
C ARG A 240 8.00 21.98 -3.38
N GLU A 241 8.34 22.53 -4.53
CA GLU A 241 9.53 22.17 -5.29
C GLU A 241 10.81 22.66 -4.61
N ALA A 242 11.95 22.08 -4.99
CA ALA A 242 13.26 22.48 -4.46
C ALA A 242 13.58 23.96 -4.77
N ASN A 243 13.08 24.50 -5.89
CA ASN A 243 13.18 25.92 -6.24
C ASN A 243 12.26 26.84 -5.40
N GLY A 244 11.42 26.25 -4.55
CA GLY A 244 10.48 26.95 -3.66
C GLY A 244 9.10 27.23 -4.22
N GLN A 245 8.82 26.85 -5.47
CA GLN A 245 7.49 26.96 -6.05
C GLN A 245 6.52 25.99 -5.38
N TRP A 246 5.29 26.46 -5.14
CA TRP A 246 4.21 25.65 -4.61
C TRP A 246 3.28 25.18 -5.71
N LEU A 247 2.86 23.92 -5.60
CA LEU A 247 1.93 23.27 -6.50
C LEU A 247 0.84 22.59 -5.68
N ARG A 248 -0.41 22.78 -6.11
CA ARG A 248 -1.51 21.90 -5.73
C ARG A 248 -1.54 20.73 -6.70
N LEU A 249 -1.48 19.51 -6.20
CA LEU A 249 -1.40 18.33 -7.09
C LEU A 249 -2.71 18.14 -7.86
N PRO A 250 -2.67 17.66 -9.13
CA PRO A 250 -3.89 17.47 -9.92
C PRO A 250 -4.93 16.56 -9.26
N TYR A 251 -4.47 15.54 -8.54
CA TYR A 251 -5.31 14.60 -7.79
C TYR A 251 -5.62 15.06 -6.35
N SER A 252 -5.27 16.30 -5.98
CA SER A 252 -5.57 16.88 -4.66
C SER A 252 -7.05 16.75 -4.25
N PRO A 253 -8.05 16.93 -5.14
CA PRO A 253 -9.46 16.75 -4.77
C PRO A 253 -9.81 15.36 -4.22
N MET A 254 -9.05 14.31 -4.57
CA MET A 254 -9.24 12.96 -4.03
C MET A 254 -8.93 12.88 -2.52
N PHE A 255 -8.14 13.83 -2.00
CA PHE A 255 -7.58 13.83 -0.66
C PHE A 255 -8.01 15.03 0.18
N GLU A 256 -9.07 15.73 -0.24
CA GLU A 256 -9.75 16.67 0.63
C GLU A 256 -10.50 15.92 1.74
N ARG A 257 -10.84 16.61 2.83
CA ARG A 257 -11.70 16.02 3.87
C ARG A 257 -12.98 15.45 3.25
N PRO A 258 -13.41 14.25 3.67
CA PRO A 258 -12.94 13.48 4.82
C PRO A 258 -11.86 12.40 4.50
N ASN A 259 -11.08 12.57 3.42
CA ASN A 259 -10.07 11.60 2.96
C ASN A 259 -8.64 12.15 3.00
N ALA A 260 -8.31 13.00 3.98
CA ALA A 260 -7.00 13.63 4.04
C ALA A 260 -5.86 12.61 4.11
N VAL A 261 -4.71 12.95 3.53
CA VAL A 261 -3.48 12.14 3.64
C VAL A 261 -2.83 12.43 4.99
N VAL A 262 -2.70 11.37 5.80
CA VAL A 262 -2.21 11.42 7.18
C VAL A 262 -0.83 10.77 7.35
N SER A 263 -0.39 9.98 6.36
CA SER A 263 0.96 9.44 6.31
C SER A 263 1.43 9.30 4.85
N MET A 264 2.74 9.41 4.63
CA MET A 264 3.35 9.31 3.30
C MET A 264 4.68 8.58 3.41
N ALA A 265 5.02 7.77 2.41
CA ALA A 265 6.32 7.15 2.28
C ALA A 265 6.74 7.04 0.81
N ARG A 266 8.00 7.37 0.51
CA ARG A 266 8.56 7.29 -0.84
C ARG A 266 9.48 6.08 -0.97
N ALA A 267 9.23 5.26 -1.98
CA ALA A 267 10.12 4.17 -2.36
C ALA A 267 11.26 4.65 -3.26
N ALA A 268 12.38 3.92 -3.27
CA ALA A 268 13.57 4.25 -4.06
C ALA A 268 13.30 4.28 -5.58
N ASP A 269 12.26 3.57 -6.05
CA ASP A 269 11.82 3.57 -7.45
C ASP A 269 10.99 4.82 -7.84
N GLY A 270 10.78 5.76 -6.90
CA GLY A 270 9.95 6.94 -7.11
C GLY A 270 8.47 6.74 -6.79
N THR A 271 8.02 5.52 -6.48
CA THR A 271 6.62 5.27 -6.08
C THR A 271 6.32 5.99 -4.76
N MET A 272 5.21 6.72 -4.72
CA MET A 272 4.68 7.28 -3.47
C MET A 272 3.55 6.42 -2.92
N TRP A 273 3.62 6.12 -1.63
CA TRP A 273 2.56 5.49 -0.86
C TRP A 273 1.90 6.55 0.01
N LEU A 274 0.57 6.65 -0.10
CA LEU A 274 -0.22 7.62 0.66
C LEU A 274 -1.17 6.86 1.58
N GLY A 275 -1.03 7.07 2.88
CA GLY A 275 -1.98 6.62 3.87
C GLY A 275 -3.00 7.72 4.11
N SER A 276 -4.26 7.48 3.76
CA SER A 276 -5.34 8.43 3.99
C SER A 276 -6.23 8.02 5.16
N GLN A 277 -7.13 8.91 5.54
CA GLN A 277 -8.19 8.60 6.51
C GLN A 277 -9.15 7.48 6.05
N ARG A 278 -9.08 7.06 4.78
CA ARG A 278 -9.92 5.99 4.24
C ARG A 278 -9.17 4.74 3.80
N ARG A 279 -7.93 4.82 3.29
CA ARG A 279 -7.20 3.64 2.79
C ARG A 279 -5.75 3.97 2.44
N LEU A 280 -5.02 2.92 2.05
CA LEU A 280 -3.74 3.01 1.36
C LEU A 280 -3.94 3.31 -0.13
N TRP A 281 -3.11 4.20 -0.66
CA TRP A 281 -3.03 4.53 -2.08
C TRP A 281 -1.59 4.41 -2.57
N ARG A 282 -1.46 4.11 -3.85
CA ARG A 282 -0.19 4.09 -4.56
C ARG A 282 -0.22 5.11 -5.69
N VAL A 283 0.85 5.86 -5.84
CA VAL A 283 1.07 6.83 -6.92
C VAL A 283 2.37 6.44 -7.61
N ALA A 284 2.26 5.90 -8.83
CA ALA A 284 3.38 5.29 -9.54
C ALA A 284 4.47 6.30 -9.95
N ALA A 285 4.04 7.52 -10.28
CA ALA A 285 4.89 8.67 -10.54
C ALA A 285 4.20 9.92 -9.99
N ASP A 286 4.95 10.99 -9.72
CA ASP A 286 4.51 12.17 -9.00
C ASP A 286 3.17 12.79 -9.45
N ASP A 287 2.86 12.73 -10.75
CA ASP A 287 1.67 13.25 -11.41
C ASP A 287 0.66 12.15 -11.80
N ALA A 288 0.98 10.88 -11.60
CA ALA A 288 0.10 9.76 -11.89
C ALA A 288 -1.13 9.77 -10.99
N ILE A 289 -2.26 9.28 -11.51
CA ILE A 289 -3.50 9.16 -10.75
C ILE A 289 -3.27 8.15 -9.60
N PRO A 290 -3.58 8.52 -8.35
CA PRO A 290 -3.51 7.60 -7.22
C PRO A 290 -4.45 6.41 -7.39
N LEU A 291 -3.90 5.21 -7.27
CA LEU A 291 -4.66 3.96 -7.31
C LEU A 291 -4.87 3.43 -5.89
N PRO A 292 -6.09 3.00 -5.54
CA PRO A 292 -6.35 2.40 -4.23
C PRO A 292 -5.67 1.04 -4.12
N VAL A 293 -5.12 0.74 -2.94
CA VAL A 293 -4.47 -0.55 -2.69
C VAL A 293 -5.43 -1.44 -1.90
N ILE A 294 -5.90 -2.51 -2.52
CA ILE A 294 -6.83 -3.47 -1.90
C ILE A 294 -6.05 -4.73 -1.51
N ALA A 295 -5.44 -4.69 -0.33
CA ALA A 295 -4.63 -5.78 0.20
C ALA A 295 -5.44 -6.79 1.05
N GLY A 296 -6.58 -7.23 0.51
CA GLY A 296 -7.49 -8.21 1.14
C GLY A 296 -8.80 -7.63 1.69
N ALA A 297 -9.77 -8.51 1.96
CA ALA A 297 -11.13 -8.13 2.35
C ALA A 297 -11.20 -7.27 3.62
N ASN A 298 -10.26 -7.43 4.54
CA ASN A 298 -10.24 -6.73 5.83
C ASN A 298 -9.44 -5.41 5.82
N THR A 299 -8.75 -5.05 4.74
CA THR A 299 -7.96 -3.81 4.67
C THR A 299 -8.65 -2.69 3.89
N ALA A 300 -9.75 -3.02 3.19
CA ALA A 300 -10.52 -2.05 2.45
C ALA A 300 -11.15 -1.02 3.40
N TYR A 301 -11.07 0.26 3.03
CA TYR A 301 -11.73 1.37 3.74
C TYR A 301 -11.26 1.60 5.20
N ARG A 302 -9.98 1.41 5.51
CA ARG A 302 -9.40 1.70 6.84
C ARG A 302 -8.39 2.83 6.79
N ALA A 303 -8.37 3.67 7.83
CA ALA A 303 -7.35 4.70 7.98
C ALA A 303 -5.95 4.07 8.07
N VAL A 304 -4.99 4.68 7.38
CA VAL A 304 -3.60 4.24 7.37
C VAL A 304 -2.74 5.31 8.01
N LEU A 305 -2.46 5.12 9.29
CA LEU A 305 -1.84 6.14 10.15
C LEU A 305 -0.30 6.07 10.14
N GLY A 306 0.27 4.89 9.90
CA GLY A 306 1.71 4.67 9.82
C GLY A 306 2.13 4.05 8.49
N LEU A 307 3.18 4.61 7.89
CA LEU A 307 3.86 4.06 6.71
C LEU A 307 5.37 4.19 6.90
N LYS A 308 6.09 3.08 6.71
CA LYS A 308 7.56 3.09 6.70
C LYS A 308 8.09 2.17 5.62
N ILE A 309 9.11 2.64 4.91
CA ILE A 309 9.85 1.84 3.94
C ILE A 309 11.14 1.41 4.60
N GLN A 310 11.38 0.11 4.57
CA GLN A 310 12.58 -0.52 5.06
C GLN A 310 13.71 -0.36 4.03
N ALA A 311 14.97 -0.48 4.47
CA ALA A 311 16.14 -0.28 3.60
C ALA A 311 16.18 -1.23 2.39
N ASP A 312 15.56 -2.41 2.49
CA ASP A 312 15.43 -3.39 1.40
C ASP A 312 14.29 -3.07 0.42
N GLY A 313 13.53 -1.99 0.65
CA GLY A 313 12.38 -1.57 -0.14
C GLY A 313 11.04 -2.14 0.32
N GLY A 314 11.01 -2.96 1.37
CA GLY A 314 9.76 -3.46 1.95
C GLY A 314 8.94 -2.33 2.57
N LEU A 315 7.61 -2.40 2.45
CA LEU A 315 6.71 -1.39 3.00
C LEU A 315 5.93 -1.95 4.19
N TRP A 316 6.05 -1.29 5.33
CA TRP A 316 5.25 -1.51 6.52
C TRP A 316 4.07 -0.53 6.56
N VAL A 317 2.88 -1.05 6.85
CA VAL A 317 1.61 -0.33 6.80
C VAL A 317 0.81 -0.57 8.08
N GLY A 318 0.50 0.49 8.82
CA GLY A 318 -0.37 0.42 9.98
C GLY A 318 -1.82 0.48 9.54
N VAL A 319 -2.51 -0.65 9.43
CA VAL A 319 -3.91 -0.72 8.97
C VAL A 319 -4.84 -0.73 10.18
N SER A 320 -5.43 0.42 10.50
CA SER A 320 -6.21 0.58 11.73
C SER A 320 -7.40 -0.39 11.83
N GLY A 321 -7.37 -1.22 12.87
CA GLY A 321 -8.36 -2.27 13.14
C GLY A 321 -8.09 -3.60 12.44
N ALA A 322 -7.10 -3.69 11.54
CA ALA A 322 -6.68 -4.96 10.92
C ALA A 322 -5.33 -5.45 11.48
N GLY A 323 -4.38 -4.55 11.70
CA GLY A 323 -3.04 -4.88 12.23
C GLY A 323 -1.90 -4.28 11.40
N LEU A 324 -0.73 -4.89 11.51
CA LEU A 324 0.50 -4.47 10.85
C LEU A 324 0.63 -5.19 9.50
N GLY A 325 0.48 -4.46 8.40
CA GLY A 325 0.68 -4.97 7.05
C GLY A 325 2.12 -4.87 6.59
N PHE A 326 2.58 -5.87 5.86
CA PHE A 326 3.89 -5.90 5.20
C PHE A 326 3.75 -6.20 3.71
N LEU A 327 4.29 -5.33 2.87
CA LEU A 327 4.47 -5.56 1.44
C LEU A 327 5.97 -5.82 1.20
N ARG A 328 6.29 -6.98 0.64
CA ARG A 328 7.67 -7.32 0.27
C ARG A 328 8.20 -6.38 -0.80
N SER A 329 9.50 -6.13 -0.83
CA SER A 329 10.14 -5.28 -1.86
C SER A 329 10.00 -5.83 -3.28
N ASP A 330 9.94 -7.16 -3.41
CA ASP A 330 9.79 -7.88 -4.68
C ASP A 330 8.33 -8.17 -5.07
N TRP A 331 7.35 -7.45 -4.51
CA TRP A 331 5.92 -7.67 -4.76
C TRP A 331 5.51 -7.58 -6.24
N ARG A 332 6.34 -6.97 -7.11
CA ARG A 332 6.13 -6.91 -8.57
C ARG A 332 6.62 -8.14 -9.32
N SER A 333 7.25 -9.10 -8.63
CA SER A 333 7.76 -10.33 -9.25
C SER A 333 6.66 -11.34 -9.58
N ALA A 334 5.52 -11.27 -8.88
CA ALA A 334 4.36 -12.13 -9.11
C ALA A 334 3.07 -11.39 -8.70
N ALA A 335 1.99 -11.65 -9.42
CA ALA A 335 0.65 -11.18 -9.09
C ALA A 335 -0.21 -12.34 -8.60
N GLU A 336 -0.95 -12.11 -7.52
CA GLU A 336 -1.95 -13.05 -7.02
C GLU A 336 -3.34 -12.43 -7.21
N LEU A 337 -4.15 -13.04 -8.08
CA LEU A 337 -5.55 -12.69 -8.27
C LEU A 337 -6.42 -13.63 -7.43
N LYS A 338 -7.31 -13.06 -6.62
CA LYS A 338 -8.13 -13.81 -5.67
C LYS A 338 -9.59 -13.73 -6.07
N ARG A 339 -10.35 -14.73 -5.60
CA ARG A 339 -11.80 -14.67 -5.67
C ARG A 339 -12.31 -13.45 -4.89
N GLY A 340 -13.20 -12.68 -5.49
CA GLY A 340 -13.77 -11.50 -4.83
C GLY A 340 -14.49 -10.57 -5.79
N GLU A 341 -15.00 -9.48 -5.23
CA GLU A 341 -15.59 -8.39 -6.00
C GLU A 341 -14.53 -7.34 -6.35
N GLY A 342 -14.72 -6.63 -7.46
CA GLY A 342 -13.86 -5.54 -7.90
C GLY A 342 -13.04 -5.87 -9.15
N GLU A 343 -12.19 -4.93 -9.54
CA GLU A 343 -11.46 -4.92 -10.83
C GLU A 343 -10.53 -6.14 -11.01
N TYR A 344 -9.91 -6.61 -9.92
CA TYR A 344 -9.01 -7.78 -9.90
C TYR A 344 -9.66 -9.04 -9.31
N GLY A 345 -10.96 -8.97 -9.02
CA GLY A 345 -11.71 -10.06 -8.40
C GLY A 345 -12.04 -11.13 -9.42
N LEU A 346 -11.68 -12.37 -9.10
CA LEU A 346 -12.07 -13.57 -9.86
C LEU A 346 -13.42 -14.11 -9.34
N ALA A 347 -14.23 -14.72 -10.19
CA ALA A 347 -15.53 -15.27 -9.77
C ALA A 347 -15.48 -16.72 -9.29
N SER A 348 -14.68 -17.57 -9.94
CA SER A 348 -14.65 -19.00 -9.65
C SER A 348 -13.87 -19.32 -8.38
N GLU A 349 -14.27 -20.41 -7.72
CA GLU A 349 -13.51 -21.01 -6.61
C GLU A 349 -12.28 -21.78 -7.09
N MET A 350 -12.31 -22.28 -8.33
CA MET A 350 -11.21 -23.11 -8.86
C MET A 350 -11.19 -23.06 -10.38
N TYR A 351 -10.05 -22.65 -10.92
CA TYR A 351 -9.76 -22.65 -12.36
C TYR A 351 -9.05 -23.94 -12.76
N ARG A 352 -9.42 -24.50 -13.91
CA ARG A 352 -8.82 -25.74 -14.44
C ARG A 352 -8.20 -25.59 -15.82
N ALA A 353 -8.67 -24.65 -16.62
CA ALA A 353 -8.17 -24.43 -17.96
C ALA A 353 -7.70 -22.97 -18.12
N LEU A 354 -6.55 -22.79 -18.76
CA LEU A 354 -5.96 -21.48 -19.03
C LEU A 354 -5.26 -21.49 -20.39
N ILE A 355 -5.50 -20.45 -21.20
CA ILE A 355 -4.81 -20.25 -22.48
C ILE A 355 -4.50 -18.76 -22.70
N PRO A 356 -3.49 -18.42 -23.52
CA PRO A 356 -3.32 -17.05 -24.00
C PRO A 356 -4.55 -16.56 -24.77
N SER A 357 -4.94 -15.30 -24.56
CA SER A 357 -5.96 -14.67 -25.38
C SER A 357 -5.35 -13.97 -26.59
N ARG A 358 -6.01 -14.06 -27.75
CA ARG A 358 -5.63 -13.33 -28.96
C ARG A 358 -5.81 -11.81 -28.83
N LYS A 359 -6.59 -11.35 -27.84
CA LYS A 359 -6.70 -9.92 -27.48
C LYS A 359 -5.65 -9.46 -26.45
N GLY A 360 -4.69 -10.33 -26.11
CA GLY A 360 -3.76 -10.12 -25.00
C GLY A 360 -4.31 -10.62 -23.67
N GLY A 361 -3.42 -10.93 -22.73
CA GLY A 361 -3.79 -11.56 -21.46
C GLY A 361 -4.08 -13.06 -21.61
N VAL A 362 -4.92 -13.60 -20.73
CA VAL A 362 -5.24 -15.03 -20.65
C VAL A 362 -6.74 -15.26 -20.50
N TRP A 363 -7.25 -16.29 -21.14
CA TRP A 363 -8.54 -16.88 -20.79
C TRP A 363 -8.36 -17.86 -19.65
N ILE A 364 -9.25 -17.81 -18.67
CA ILE A 364 -9.33 -18.76 -17.56
C ILE A 364 -10.74 -19.30 -17.45
N ALA A 365 -10.86 -20.60 -17.18
CA ALA A 365 -12.15 -21.27 -17.04
C ALA A 365 -12.25 -22.00 -15.69
N GLY A 366 -13.28 -21.63 -14.94
CA GLY A 366 -13.66 -22.15 -13.64
C GLY A 366 -14.50 -23.42 -13.73
N VAL A 367 -14.37 -24.30 -12.74
CA VAL A 367 -15.14 -25.56 -12.69
C VAL A 367 -16.64 -25.38 -12.46
N ASP A 368 -17.05 -24.17 -12.15
CA ASP A 368 -18.43 -23.73 -11.96
C ASP A 368 -18.96 -22.96 -13.19
N GLY A 369 -18.26 -23.05 -14.33
CA GLY A 369 -18.71 -22.45 -15.59
C GLY A 369 -18.44 -20.96 -15.73
N HIS A 370 -17.74 -20.33 -14.77
CA HIS A 370 -17.20 -19.00 -14.98
C HIS A 370 -16.09 -19.06 -16.02
N ILE A 371 -16.14 -18.17 -17.01
CA ILE A 371 -15.09 -18.01 -18.01
C ILE A 371 -14.77 -16.53 -18.07
N GLU A 372 -13.50 -16.22 -17.86
CA GLU A 372 -13.00 -14.86 -17.69
C GLU A 372 -11.76 -14.66 -18.55
N ARG A 373 -11.63 -13.47 -19.14
CA ARG A 373 -10.38 -13.00 -19.74
C ARG A 373 -9.70 -12.09 -18.73
N VAL A 374 -8.54 -12.48 -18.25
CA VAL A 374 -7.68 -11.60 -17.47
C VAL A 374 -6.76 -10.88 -18.44
N ASP A 375 -6.85 -9.55 -18.50
CA ASP A 375 -6.00 -8.75 -19.38
C ASP A 375 -4.55 -8.66 -18.86
N ALA A 376 -3.68 -7.95 -19.59
CA ALA A 376 -2.28 -7.77 -19.19
C ALA A 376 -2.12 -6.94 -17.90
N GLY A 377 -3.13 -6.14 -17.53
CA GLY A 377 -3.19 -5.39 -16.29
C GLY A 377 -3.73 -6.20 -15.11
N GLY A 378 -4.17 -7.44 -15.33
CA GLY A 378 -4.77 -8.29 -14.29
C GLY A 378 -6.27 -8.07 -14.11
N VAL A 379 -6.90 -7.23 -14.93
CA VAL A 379 -8.34 -6.94 -14.86
C VAL A 379 -9.11 -8.11 -15.43
N ALA A 380 -10.07 -8.62 -14.66
CA ALA A 380 -10.92 -9.74 -15.07
C ALA A 380 -12.15 -9.25 -15.84
N GLU A 381 -12.22 -9.62 -17.12
CA GLU A 381 -13.38 -9.42 -17.97
C GLU A 381 -14.20 -10.71 -18.07
N TYR A 382 -15.47 -10.64 -17.71
CA TYR A 382 -16.38 -11.78 -17.75
C TYR A 382 -16.96 -11.96 -19.15
N ILE A 383 -17.13 -13.21 -19.61
CA ILE A 383 -17.93 -13.50 -20.81
C ILE A 383 -19.41 -13.26 -20.51
N ASP A 384 -19.82 -11.99 -20.53
CA ASP A 384 -21.19 -11.47 -20.32
C ASP A 384 -21.97 -11.97 -19.09
N GLY A 385 -23.04 -11.24 -18.73
CA GLY A 385 -23.70 -11.33 -17.42
C GLY A 385 -24.33 -12.68 -17.03
N LYS A 386 -25.04 -12.69 -15.88
CA LYS A 386 -25.63 -13.86 -15.21
C LYS A 386 -26.29 -14.92 -16.10
N GLN A 387 -26.79 -14.57 -17.30
CA GLN A 387 -27.40 -15.51 -18.24
C GLN A 387 -26.43 -16.56 -18.78
N HIS A 388 -25.23 -16.19 -19.21
CA HIS A 388 -24.27 -17.16 -19.75
C HIS A 388 -23.70 -18.06 -18.67
N HIS A 389 -23.43 -17.51 -17.48
CA HIS A 389 -23.08 -18.33 -16.34
C HIS A 389 -24.19 -19.35 -16.01
N GLN A 390 -25.48 -18.99 -16.09
CA GLN A 390 -26.57 -19.96 -15.87
C GLN A 390 -26.53 -21.14 -16.86
N LEU A 391 -26.13 -20.91 -18.10
CA LEU A 391 -25.96 -21.96 -19.12
C LEU A 391 -24.71 -22.81 -18.87
N LEU A 392 -23.65 -22.18 -18.37
CA LEU A 392 -22.35 -22.82 -18.17
C LEU A 392 -22.16 -23.42 -16.77
N ARG A 393 -23.02 -23.12 -15.79
CA ARG A 393 -22.85 -23.51 -14.37
C ARG A 393 -22.74 -25.02 -14.11
N HIS A 394 -23.19 -25.83 -15.05
CA HIS A 394 -23.15 -27.29 -14.98
C HIS A 394 -22.02 -27.90 -15.80
N ILE A 395 -21.34 -27.08 -16.61
CA ILE A 395 -20.21 -27.47 -17.43
C ILE A 395 -18.96 -27.33 -16.57
N LYS A 396 -18.10 -28.34 -16.65
CA LYS A 396 -16.79 -28.32 -16.00
C LYS A 396 -15.73 -28.21 -17.09
N PRO A 397 -15.33 -26.99 -17.48
CA PRO A 397 -14.32 -26.82 -18.52
C PRO A 397 -13.01 -27.46 -18.07
N MET A 398 -12.57 -28.47 -18.80
CA MET A 398 -11.29 -29.15 -18.59
C MET A 398 -10.22 -28.63 -19.54
N VAL A 399 -10.63 -28.19 -20.73
CA VAL A 399 -9.77 -27.61 -21.75
C VAL A 399 -10.51 -26.45 -22.41
N ILE A 400 -9.77 -25.42 -22.79
CA ILE A 400 -10.26 -24.25 -23.50
C ILE A 400 -9.34 -23.96 -24.67
N TYR A 401 -9.89 -23.45 -25.77
CA TYR A 401 -9.12 -23.05 -26.95
C TYR A 401 -9.74 -21.83 -27.63
N GLU A 402 -8.91 -20.85 -28.02
CA GLU A 402 -9.35 -19.67 -28.79
C GLU A 402 -8.90 -19.79 -30.24
N ASP A 403 -9.87 -19.91 -31.15
CA ASP A 403 -9.56 -20.03 -32.57
C ASP A 403 -9.20 -18.68 -33.22
N ARG A 404 -8.79 -18.72 -34.49
CA ARG A 404 -8.37 -17.52 -35.24
C ARG A 404 -9.49 -16.50 -35.46
N HIS A 405 -10.74 -16.91 -35.30
CA HIS A 405 -11.93 -16.06 -35.40
C HIS A 405 -12.38 -15.54 -34.02
N GLN A 406 -11.55 -15.70 -32.98
CA GLN A 406 -11.83 -15.29 -31.60
C GLN A 406 -13.07 -16.00 -31.00
N ARG A 407 -13.36 -17.22 -31.46
CA ARG A 407 -14.38 -18.07 -30.86
C ARG A 407 -13.72 -18.97 -29.83
N LEU A 408 -14.41 -19.17 -28.71
CA LEU A 408 -13.93 -20.00 -27.62
C LEU A 408 -14.54 -21.39 -27.69
N TRP A 409 -13.66 -22.38 -27.67
CA TRP A 409 -14.01 -23.79 -27.60
C TRP A 409 -13.76 -24.30 -26.20
N LEU A 410 -14.68 -25.10 -25.67
CA LEU A 410 -14.64 -25.63 -24.31
C LEU A 410 -14.88 -27.13 -24.34
N GLY A 411 -14.00 -27.88 -23.70
CA GLY A 411 -14.22 -29.29 -23.40
C GLY A 411 -14.83 -29.45 -22.02
N ASP A 412 -16.01 -30.04 -21.94
CA ASP A 412 -16.68 -30.39 -20.70
C ASP A 412 -16.13 -31.72 -20.14
N GLY A 413 -15.97 -31.80 -18.82
CA GLY A 413 -15.53 -33.01 -18.12
C GLY A 413 -16.50 -34.20 -18.21
N ARG A 414 -17.67 -34.04 -18.85
CA ARG A 414 -18.66 -35.11 -19.13
C ARG A 414 -18.85 -35.40 -20.63
N LEU A 415 -17.81 -35.20 -21.46
CA LEU A 415 -17.82 -35.41 -22.92
C LEU A 415 -18.81 -34.51 -23.67
N GLY A 416 -18.60 -33.21 -23.55
CA GLY A 416 -19.23 -32.21 -24.40
C GLY A 416 -18.19 -31.30 -24.99
N LEU A 417 -18.33 -30.97 -26.27
CA LEU A 417 -17.59 -29.88 -26.90
C LEU A 417 -18.56 -28.71 -27.05
N LEU A 418 -18.14 -27.54 -26.60
CA LEU A 418 -18.93 -26.32 -26.75
C LEU A 418 -18.14 -25.27 -27.50
N ARG A 419 -18.84 -24.43 -28.26
CA ARG A 419 -18.29 -23.24 -28.88
C ARG A 419 -19.12 -22.03 -28.50
N LEU A 420 -18.46 -20.99 -28.02
CA LEU A 420 -18.99 -19.65 -27.86
C LEU A 420 -18.44 -18.79 -29.01
N ASP A 421 -19.32 -18.24 -29.83
CA ASP A 421 -18.91 -17.32 -30.89
C ASP A 421 -18.77 -15.86 -30.40
N ALA A 422 -18.37 -14.96 -31.30
CA ALA A 422 -18.21 -13.53 -30.99
C ALA A 422 -19.52 -12.83 -30.58
N HIS A 423 -20.67 -13.39 -30.97
CA HIS A 423 -22.01 -12.95 -30.57
C HIS A 423 -22.51 -13.69 -29.33
N LYS A 424 -21.63 -14.48 -28.70
CA LYS A 424 -21.86 -15.24 -27.47
C LYS A 424 -22.98 -16.27 -27.62
N GLN A 425 -23.21 -16.78 -28.83
CA GLN A 425 -24.09 -17.91 -29.07
C GLN A 425 -23.36 -19.22 -28.77
N LEU A 426 -24.04 -20.11 -28.06
CA LEU A 426 -23.51 -21.41 -27.64
C LEU A 426 -23.92 -22.49 -28.64
N GLN A 427 -22.93 -23.17 -29.22
CA GLN A 427 -23.12 -24.40 -29.98
C GLN A 427 -22.52 -25.58 -29.20
N ARG A 428 -23.19 -26.74 -29.21
CA ARG A 428 -22.77 -27.93 -28.46
C ARG A 428 -22.73 -29.17 -29.35
N TRP A 429 -21.66 -29.94 -29.22
CA TRP A 429 -21.49 -31.26 -29.80
C TRP A 429 -21.43 -32.32 -28.70
N HIS A 430 -22.02 -33.47 -28.99
CA HIS A 430 -22.16 -34.64 -28.13
C HIS A 430 -22.31 -35.89 -29.01
N VAL A 431 -22.47 -37.06 -28.37
CA VAL A 431 -22.50 -38.38 -29.04
C VAL A 431 -23.59 -38.49 -30.12
N GLU A 432 -24.72 -37.83 -29.91
CA GLU A 432 -25.89 -37.88 -30.81
C GLU A 432 -25.94 -36.71 -31.81
N SER A 433 -24.87 -35.89 -31.87
CA SER A 433 -24.84 -34.77 -32.81
C SER A 433 -24.82 -35.25 -34.26
N ALA A 434 -25.69 -34.68 -35.10
CA ALA A 434 -25.81 -35.07 -36.50
C ALA A 434 -24.53 -34.86 -37.31
N ASP A 435 -23.80 -33.77 -37.02
CA ASP A 435 -22.53 -33.43 -37.66
C ASP A 435 -21.39 -33.51 -36.65
N ASN A 436 -20.36 -34.31 -36.96
CA ASN A 436 -19.18 -34.52 -36.13
C ASN A 436 -19.52 -34.95 -34.69
N PRO A 437 -20.15 -36.12 -34.50
CA PRO A 437 -20.44 -36.64 -33.17
C PRO A 437 -19.16 -36.89 -32.38
N LEU A 438 -19.24 -36.70 -31.06
CA LEU A 438 -18.18 -37.09 -30.15
C LEU A 438 -18.26 -38.60 -29.84
N PRO A 439 -17.15 -39.26 -29.47
CA PRO A 439 -17.17 -40.64 -29.00
C PRO A 439 -18.02 -40.82 -27.74
N SER A 440 -18.52 -42.04 -27.53
CA SER A 440 -19.45 -42.37 -26.44
C SER A 440 -18.83 -42.44 -25.05
N ALA A 441 -17.50 -42.44 -24.92
CA ALA A 441 -16.78 -42.40 -23.65
C ALA A 441 -15.47 -41.59 -23.77
N GLY A 442 -14.71 -41.52 -22.66
CA GLY A 442 -13.45 -40.75 -22.57
C GLY A 442 -13.63 -39.38 -21.92
N PHE A 443 -12.65 -38.49 -22.11
CA PHE A 443 -12.76 -37.08 -21.76
C PHE A 443 -11.78 -36.25 -22.58
N LEU A 444 -12.18 -35.01 -22.86
CA LEU A 444 -11.38 -34.05 -23.62
C LEU A 444 -10.25 -33.50 -22.75
N ASP A 445 -9.00 -33.70 -23.18
CA ASP A 445 -7.81 -33.27 -22.44
C ASP A 445 -6.98 -32.21 -23.20
N LEU A 446 -6.96 -32.24 -24.53
CA LEU A 446 -6.25 -31.24 -25.36
C LEU A 446 -7.11 -30.79 -26.55
N MET A 447 -6.91 -29.53 -26.95
CA MET A 447 -7.51 -28.92 -28.13
C MET A 447 -6.48 -28.05 -28.84
N THR A 448 -6.42 -28.14 -30.17
CA THR A 448 -5.56 -27.27 -30.99
C THR A 448 -6.15 -27.06 -32.38
N ALA A 449 -5.74 -25.99 -33.06
CA ALA A 449 -6.08 -25.83 -34.48
C ALA A 449 -5.31 -26.80 -35.36
N GLY A 450 -5.99 -27.24 -36.42
CA GLY A 450 -5.40 -27.87 -37.60
C GLY A 450 -5.36 -26.94 -38.80
N ALA A 451 -5.04 -27.50 -39.97
CA ALA A 451 -5.10 -26.78 -41.23
C ALA A 451 -6.57 -26.49 -41.62
N ALA A 452 -6.79 -25.41 -42.38
CA ALA A 452 -8.09 -25.09 -42.98
C ALA A 452 -9.30 -25.03 -42.02
N ASP A 453 -9.17 -24.32 -40.88
CA ASP A 453 -10.25 -24.14 -39.88
C ASP A 453 -10.71 -25.42 -39.17
N THR A 454 -9.90 -26.48 -39.20
CA THR A 454 -10.15 -27.69 -38.40
C THR A 454 -9.75 -27.48 -36.94
N LEU A 455 -10.51 -28.09 -36.03
CA LEU A 455 -10.17 -28.21 -34.62
C LEU A 455 -9.79 -29.68 -34.38
N TRP A 456 -8.59 -29.91 -33.88
CA TRP A 456 -8.16 -31.22 -33.41
C TRP A 456 -8.44 -31.33 -31.92
N ILE A 457 -9.05 -32.44 -31.52
CA ILE A 457 -9.34 -32.74 -30.13
C ILE A 457 -8.69 -34.07 -29.75
N SER A 458 -8.01 -34.08 -28.60
CA SER A 458 -7.56 -35.31 -27.97
C SER A 458 -8.61 -35.78 -26.98
N ILE A 459 -8.91 -37.07 -27.02
CA ILE A 459 -9.90 -37.72 -26.18
C ILE A 459 -9.22 -38.91 -25.51
N GLN A 460 -9.05 -38.82 -24.19
CA GLN A 460 -8.41 -39.89 -23.43
C GLN A 460 -9.22 -41.19 -23.57
N GLY A 461 -8.56 -42.25 -24.01
CA GLY A 461 -9.18 -43.56 -24.28
C GLY A 461 -9.65 -43.77 -25.72
N TYR A 462 -9.61 -42.74 -26.58
CA TYR A 462 -10.05 -42.82 -27.99
C TYR A 462 -8.99 -42.36 -28.99
N GLY A 463 -8.18 -41.36 -28.63
CA GLY A 463 -7.15 -40.81 -29.49
C GLY A 463 -7.51 -39.42 -30.00
N LEU A 464 -7.19 -39.15 -31.27
CA LEU A 464 -7.30 -37.84 -31.89
C LEU A 464 -8.48 -37.81 -32.87
N GLN A 465 -9.32 -36.77 -32.79
CA GLN A 465 -10.42 -36.50 -33.73
C GLN A 465 -10.27 -35.12 -34.37
#